data_AF-E4XAC4-F1
#
_entry.id   AF-E4XAC4-F1
#
_cell.length_a   1.000
_cell.length_b   1.000
_cell.length_c   1.000
_cell.angle_alpha   90.00
_cell.angle_beta   90.00
_cell.angle_gamma   90.00
#
_symmetry.space_group_name_H-M   'P 1'
#
loop_
_entity.id
_entity.type
_entity.pdbx_description
1 polymer ?
#
loop_
_entity_poly.entity_id
_entity_poly.type
_entity_poly.pdbx_seq_one_letter_code
_entity_poly.pdbx_strand_id
1 'polypeptide(L)'
;MKLFGLILAGVSAVTWQEMFDRQADFVGRLYDNDQAALASRYARVLDKANHSYDRDLLNVDGCENVWGLDDDAEDAFDPESATDCAYGRKIARNFLRKVKMQLCLDGLNRGGKSTKKKIEKRFARVVEFTRNNKFCQE
;
A
#
# COMPACT_ATOMS: atom_id res chain seq x y z
N MET A 1 -42.18 18.29 8.04
CA MET A 1 -41.30 17.59 7.08
C MET A 1 -40.12 18.49 6.74
N LYS A 2 -38.90 18.17 7.20
CA LYS A 2 -37.65 18.63 6.59
C LYS A 2 -36.64 17.50 6.75
N LEU A 3 -36.45 16.75 5.66
CA LEU A 3 -35.37 15.79 5.51
C LEU A 3 -34.06 16.57 5.55
N PHE A 4 -33.23 16.35 6.57
CA PHE A 4 -31.80 16.56 6.44
C PHE A 4 -31.20 15.24 5.99
N GLY A 5 -31.05 15.11 4.67
CA GLY A 5 -30.27 14.06 4.05
C GLY A 5 -28.82 14.23 4.45
N LEU A 6 -28.40 13.44 5.43
CA LEU A 6 -26.99 13.23 5.73
C LEU A 6 -26.44 12.34 4.61
N ILE A 7 -25.92 12.97 3.55
CA ILE A 7 -25.03 12.25 2.62
C ILE A 7 -23.73 12.07 3.40
N LEU A 8 -23.65 10.96 4.13
CA LEU A 8 -22.37 10.36 4.46
C LEU A 8 -21.74 9.99 3.12
N ALA A 9 -20.90 10.88 2.58
CA ALA A 9 -19.92 10.50 1.58
C ALA A 9 -19.00 9.49 2.28
N GLY A 10 -19.41 8.22 2.26
CA GLY A 10 -18.58 7.13 2.73
C GLY A 10 -17.32 7.18 1.90
N VAL A 11 -16.18 7.45 2.53
CA VAL A 11 -14.88 7.11 1.97
C VAL A 11 -14.94 5.61 1.77
N SER A 12 -15.29 5.18 0.55
CA SER A 12 -15.26 3.78 0.18
C SER A 12 -13.82 3.32 0.36
N ALA A 13 -13.59 2.45 1.35
CA ALA A 13 -12.27 1.94 1.64
C ALA A 13 -11.65 1.37 0.36
N VAL A 14 -10.48 1.87 -0.04
CA VAL A 14 -9.80 1.48 -1.28
C VAL A 14 -9.72 -0.05 -1.39
N THR A 15 -10.18 -0.60 -2.50
CA THR A 15 -10.19 -2.04 -2.80
C THR A 15 -8.81 -2.54 -3.21
N TRP A 16 -8.59 -3.86 -3.10
CA TRP A 16 -7.35 -4.46 -3.61
C TRP A 16 -7.17 -4.23 -5.11
N GLN A 17 -8.26 -4.28 -5.88
CA GLN A 17 -8.22 -4.06 -7.32
C GLN A 17 -7.73 -2.64 -7.65
N GLU A 18 -8.30 -1.62 -7.02
CA GLU A 18 -7.86 -0.24 -7.20
C GLU A 18 -6.38 -0.04 -6.85
N MET A 19 -5.85 -0.77 -5.87
CA MET A 19 -4.43 -0.70 -5.52
C MET A 19 -3.52 -1.33 -6.58
N PHE A 20 -3.96 -2.43 -7.20
CA PHE A 20 -3.26 -3.03 -8.34
C PHE A 20 -3.36 -2.16 -9.59
N ASP A 21 -4.50 -1.51 -9.82
CA ASP A 21 -4.68 -0.59 -10.94
C ASP A 21 -3.76 0.63 -10.80
N ARG A 22 -3.65 1.21 -9.60
CA ARG A 22 -2.70 2.29 -9.30
C ARG A 22 -1.24 1.86 -9.51
N GLN A 23 -0.91 0.61 -9.16
CA GLN A 23 0.41 0.05 -9.43
C GLN A 23 0.66 -0.07 -10.94
N ALA A 24 -0.31 -0.57 -11.70
CA ALA A 24 -0.19 -0.74 -13.15
C ALA A 24 -0.05 0.61 -13.85
N ASP A 25 -0.86 1.61 -13.47
CA ASP A 25 -0.76 2.99 -13.95
C ASP A 25 0.63 3.57 -13.71
N PHE A 26 1.17 3.47 -12.49
CA PHE A 26 2.51 3.97 -12.22
C PHE A 26 3.58 3.29 -13.08
N VAL A 27 3.52 1.97 -13.19
CA VAL A 27 4.46 1.21 -14.02
C VAL A 27 4.35 1.64 -15.48
N GLY A 28 3.14 1.89 -15.99
CA GLY A 28 2.89 2.45 -17.32
C GLY A 28 3.56 3.81 -17.52
N ARG A 29 3.36 4.76 -16.60
CA ARG A 29 4.01 6.08 -16.65
C ARG A 29 5.53 5.99 -16.75
N LEU A 30 6.15 5.05 -16.03
CA LEU A 30 7.60 4.85 -16.10
C LEU A 30 8.05 4.28 -17.44
N TYR A 31 7.24 3.43 -18.08
CA TYR A 31 7.52 2.99 -19.45
C TYR A 31 7.41 4.14 -20.44
N ASP A 32 6.36 4.97 -20.33
CA ASP A 32 6.13 6.12 -21.20
C ASP A 32 7.24 7.18 -21.09
N ASN A 33 7.87 7.29 -19.91
CA ASN A 33 9.02 8.18 -19.65
C ASN A 33 10.39 7.56 -20.00
N ASP A 34 10.44 6.49 -20.81
CA ASP A 34 11.67 5.76 -21.18
C ASP A 34 12.44 5.16 -19.98
N GLN A 35 11.77 4.92 -18.85
CA GLN A 35 12.35 4.36 -17.62
C GLN A 35 12.03 2.88 -17.44
N ALA A 36 11.99 2.09 -18.53
CA ALA A 36 11.63 0.67 -18.53
C ALA A 36 12.39 -0.19 -17.49
N ALA A 37 13.69 0.04 -17.34
CA ALA A 37 14.52 -0.67 -16.36
C ALA A 37 14.11 -0.35 -14.91
N LEU A 38 13.71 0.90 -14.67
CA LEU A 38 13.24 1.37 -13.37
C LEU A 38 11.84 0.81 -13.07
N ALA A 39 10.94 0.82 -14.05
CA ALA A 39 9.61 0.22 -13.99
C ALA A 39 9.68 -1.26 -13.59
N SER A 40 10.50 -2.04 -14.29
CA SER A 40 10.73 -3.46 -14.01
C SER A 40 11.27 -3.71 -12.60
N ARG A 41 12.21 -2.86 -12.13
CA ARG A 41 12.79 -2.98 -10.79
C ARG A 41 11.78 -2.63 -9.70
N TYR A 42 11.01 -1.56 -9.89
CA TYR A 42 9.95 -1.15 -8.96
C TYR A 42 8.92 -2.27 -8.80
N ALA A 43 8.37 -2.77 -9.92
CA ALA A 43 7.40 -3.85 -9.92
C ALA A 43 7.90 -5.07 -9.16
N ARG A 44 9.17 -5.47 -9.38
CA ARG A 44 9.80 -6.60 -8.67
C ARG A 44 9.96 -6.36 -7.16
N VAL A 45 10.30 -5.13 -6.74
CA VAL A 45 10.49 -4.83 -5.31
C VAL A 45 9.15 -4.79 -4.58
N LEU A 46 8.11 -4.21 -5.21
CA LEU A 46 6.75 -4.21 -4.69
C LEU A 46 6.13 -5.61 -4.65
N ASP A 47 6.32 -6.41 -5.70
CA ASP A 47 5.88 -7.80 -5.74
C ASP A 47 6.47 -8.64 -4.58
N LYS A 48 7.77 -8.47 -4.31
CA LYS A 48 8.42 -9.10 -3.14
C LYS A 48 7.86 -8.64 -1.80
N ALA A 49 7.29 -7.43 -1.72
CA ALA A 49 6.60 -6.96 -0.52
C ALA A 49 5.19 -7.57 -0.41
N ASN A 50 4.46 -7.65 -1.51
CA ASN A 50 3.13 -8.28 -1.57
C ASN A 50 3.15 -9.80 -1.34
N HIS A 51 4.31 -10.44 -1.51
CA HIS A 51 4.55 -11.84 -1.16
C HIS A 51 5.21 -12.04 0.22
N SER A 52 5.25 -11.01 1.06
CA SER A 52 5.90 -11.09 2.38
C SER A 52 5.00 -11.66 3.49
N TYR A 53 3.69 -11.72 3.23
CA TYR A 53 2.63 -12.23 4.09
C TYR A 53 1.83 -13.32 3.36
N ASP A 54 1.13 -14.14 4.15
CA ASP A 54 0.20 -15.13 3.64
C ASP A 54 -1.15 -14.46 3.36
N ARG A 55 -1.68 -14.64 2.14
CA ARG A 55 -2.96 -14.04 1.73
C ARG A 55 -4.15 -14.75 2.34
N ASP A 56 -4.00 -16.01 2.73
CA ASP A 56 -5.07 -16.79 3.37
C ASP A 56 -5.36 -16.29 4.80
N LEU A 57 -4.44 -15.49 5.36
CA LEU A 57 -4.63 -14.81 6.63
C LEU A 57 -5.31 -13.45 6.48
N LEU A 58 -5.72 -13.02 5.28
CA LEU A 58 -6.44 -11.75 5.10
C LEU A 58 -7.93 -11.93 5.33
N ASN A 59 -8.56 -10.98 6.05
CA ASN A 59 -10.00 -10.94 6.32
C ASN A 59 -10.54 -12.22 6.98
N VAL A 60 -9.75 -12.85 7.87
CA VAL A 60 -10.19 -13.99 8.66
C VAL A 60 -11.26 -13.53 9.66
N ASP A 61 -12.43 -14.16 9.60
CA ASP A 61 -13.55 -13.84 10.49
C ASP A 61 -13.19 -14.05 11.97
N GLY A 62 -13.62 -13.10 12.81
CA GLY A 62 -13.38 -13.15 14.26
C GLY A 62 -11.93 -12.87 14.68
N CYS A 63 -11.06 -12.46 13.77
CA CYS A 63 -9.69 -12.11 14.11
C CYS A 63 -9.59 -10.75 14.79
N GLU A 64 -8.98 -10.70 15.97
CA GLU A 64 -8.68 -9.44 16.66
C GLU A 64 -7.42 -8.84 16.04
N ASN A 65 -7.57 -7.95 15.07
CA ASN A 65 -6.42 -7.35 14.40
C ASN A 65 -5.60 -6.46 15.37
N VAL A 66 -4.51 -7.01 15.92
CA VAL A 66 -3.60 -6.31 16.85
C VAL A 66 -2.53 -5.49 16.14
N TRP A 67 -2.71 -5.13 14.87
CA TRP A 67 -1.78 -4.22 14.19
C TRP A 67 -2.19 -2.78 14.43
N GLY A 68 -1.40 -2.03 15.21
CA GLY A 68 -1.58 -0.59 15.34
C GLY A 68 -1.51 0.07 13.96
N LEU A 69 -2.56 0.80 13.60
CA LEU A 69 -2.56 1.65 12.41
C LEU A 69 -1.79 2.92 12.74
N ASP A 70 -0.95 3.36 11.82
CA ASP A 70 -0.26 4.64 11.99
C ASP A 70 -1.29 5.77 11.84
N ASP A 71 -1.21 6.78 12.72
CA ASP A 71 -2.11 7.95 12.77
C ASP A 71 -1.98 8.88 11.55
N ASP A 72 -1.09 8.57 10.61
CA ASP A 72 -0.97 9.30 9.36
C ASP A 72 -2.34 9.28 8.67
N ALA A 73 -3.01 10.43 8.75
CA ALA A 73 -4.25 10.72 8.05
C ALA A 73 -4.07 10.29 6.59
N GLU A 74 -5.15 9.79 5.97
CA GLU A 74 -5.14 9.46 4.56
C GLU A 74 -4.74 10.71 3.76
N ASP A 75 -3.45 10.87 3.48
CA ASP A 75 -2.98 11.76 2.43
C ASP A 75 -3.73 11.30 1.19
N ALA A 76 -4.65 12.15 0.71
CA ALA A 76 -5.48 11.84 -0.44
C ALA A 76 -4.58 11.28 -1.55
N PHE A 77 -4.94 10.10 -2.03
CA PHE A 77 -4.24 9.48 -3.15
C PHE A 77 -4.69 10.20 -4.42
N ASP A 78 -4.04 11.32 -4.69
CA ASP A 78 -4.23 12.11 -5.90
C ASP A 78 -3.10 11.77 -6.91
N PRO A 79 -3.36 10.93 -7.92
CA PRO A 79 -2.40 10.58 -8.97
C PRO A 79 -2.04 11.73 -9.90
N GLU A 80 -2.90 12.75 -10.02
CA GLU A 80 -2.74 13.82 -11.01
C GLU A 80 -1.75 14.88 -10.53
N SER A 81 -1.73 15.15 -9.23
CA SER A 81 -0.80 16.12 -8.62
C SER A 81 0.47 15.50 -8.02
N ALA A 82 0.58 14.18 -7.97
CA ALA A 82 1.71 13.49 -7.37
C ALA A 82 2.92 13.40 -8.32
N THR A 83 4.11 13.78 -7.83
CA THR A 83 5.38 13.41 -8.48
C THR A 83 5.54 11.90 -8.51
N ASP A 84 6.31 11.35 -9.46
CA ASP A 84 6.59 9.90 -9.55
C ASP A 84 7.13 9.33 -8.22
N CYS A 85 7.97 10.10 -7.53
CA CYS A 85 8.44 9.81 -6.19
C CYS A 85 7.31 9.69 -5.17
N ALA A 86 6.39 10.66 -5.13
CA ALA A 86 5.26 10.64 -4.21
C ALA A 86 4.31 9.49 -4.55
N TYR A 87 4.06 9.26 -5.83
CA TYR A 87 3.15 8.24 -6.34
C TYR A 87 3.62 6.83 -5.98
N GLY A 88 4.88 6.49 -6.31
CA GLY A 88 5.48 5.20 -5.98
C GLY A 88 5.54 4.91 -4.48
N ARG A 89 5.77 5.94 -3.65
CA ARG A 89 5.75 5.80 -2.16
C ARG A 89 4.33 5.59 -1.64
N LYS A 90 3.35 6.34 -2.15
CA LYS A 90 1.94 6.24 -1.74
C LYS A 90 1.38 4.85 -2.06
N ILE A 91 1.76 4.24 -3.18
CA ILE A 91 1.37 2.85 -3.51
C ILE A 91 1.84 1.89 -2.41
N ALA A 92 3.14 1.90 -2.07
CA ALA A 92 3.70 1.00 -1.05
C ALA A 92 3.04 1.19 0.33
N ARG A 93 2.76 2.44 0.71
CA ARG A 93 2.06 2.78 1.97
C ARG A 93 0.61 2.28 1.98
N ASN A 94 -0.11 2.43 0.87
CA ASN A 94 -1.48 1.91 0.75
C ASN A 94 -1.52 0.39 0.90
N PHE A 95 -0.62 -0.34 0.22
CA PHE A 95 -0.47 -1.78 0.38
C PHE A 95 -0.18 -2.19 1.83
N LEU A 96 0.81 -1.56 2.47
CA LEU A 96 1.12 -1.84 3.87
C LEU A 96 -0.09 -1.57 4.77
N ARG A 97 -0.79 -0.44 4.61
CA ARG A 97 -1.96 -0.10 5.43
C ARG A 97 -3.08 -1.13 5.28
N LYS A 98 -3.39 -1.53 4.04
CA LYS A 98 -4.41 -2.56 3.78
C LYS A 98 -4.06 -3.89 4.44
N VAL A 99 -2.78 -4.30 4.37
CA VAL A 99 -2.28 -5.48 5.08
C VAL A 99 -2.40 -5.31 6.59
N LYS A 100 -1.98 -4.18 7.14
CA LYS A 100 -2.13 -3.88 8.58
C LYS A 100 -3.58 -3.97 9.02
N MET A 101 -4.55 -3.57 8.20
CA MET A 101 -5.98 -3.60 8.53
C MET A 101 -6.63 -4.98 8.42
N GLN A 102 -6.11 -5.87 7.58
CA GLN A 102 -6.80 -7.10 7.20
C GLN A 102 -6.06 -8.38 7.60
N LEU A 103 -4.75 -8.31 7.85
CA LEU A 103 -3.96 -9.51 8.13
C LEU A 103 -4.21 -10.00 9.55
N CYS A 104 -4.74 -11.21 9.65
CA CYS A 104 -4.89 -11.92 10.89
C CYS A 104 -3.56 -12.47 11.35
N LEU A 105 -3.23 -12.20 12.62
CA LEU A 105 -2.00 -12.68 13.25
C LEU A 105 -2.29 -13.52 14.51
N ASP A 106 -3.56 -13.80 14.76
CA ASP A 106 -3.99 -14.67 15.85
C ASP A 106 -3.45 -16.08 15.65
N GLY A 107 -3.09 -16.73 16.75
CA GLY A 107 -2.47 -18.06 16.71
C GLY A 107 -1.03 -18.11 16.20
N LEU A 108 -0.47 -17.00 15.69
CA LEU A 108 0.95 -16.93 15.35
C LEU A 108 1.82 -16.73 16.60
N ASN A 109 2.94 -17.45 16.65
CA ASN A 109 3.91 -17.35 17.74
C ASN A 109 4.31 -15.89 18.02
N ARG A 110 4.27 -15.50 19.30
CA ARG A 110 4.59 -14.15 19.78
C ARG A 110 3.72 -13.06 19.12
N GLY A 111 2.44 -13.35 18.83
CA GLY A 111 1.50 -12.40 18.21
C GLY A 111 1.97 -11.90 16.84
N GLY A 112 2.67 -12.76 16.09
CA GLY A 112 3.18 -12.43 14.76
C GLY A 112 4.27 -11.34 14.72
N LYS A 113 4.95 -11.03 15.83
CA LYS A 113 5.96 -9.93 15.89
C LYS A 113 7.03 -10.01 14.80
N SER A 114 7.54 -11.20 14.50
CA SER A 114 8.52 -11.41 13.42
C SER A 114 7.90 -11.17 12.04
N THR A 115 6.67 -11.62 11.82
CA THR A 115 5.88 -11.41 10.61
C THR A 115 5.63 -9.93 10.37
N LYS A 116 5.13 -9.19 11.38
CA LYS A 116 4.93 -7.73 11.32
C LYS A 116 6.20 -7.01 10.85
N LYS A 117 7.32 -7.24 11.56
CA LYS A 117 8.61 -6.62 11.24
C LYS A 117 9.11 -6.98 9.84
N LYS A 118 8.90 -8.22 9.38
CA LYS A 118 9.29 -8.66 8.03
C LYS A 118 8.50 -7.89 6.97
N ILE A 119 7.18 -7.80 7.12
CA ILE A 119 6.29 -7.12 6.19
C ILE A 119 6.63 -5.62 6.12
N GLU A 120 6.71 -4.95 7.28
CA GLU A 120 7.09 -3.53 7.37
C GLU A 120 8.44 -3.26 6.69
N LYS A 121 9.45 -4.10 6.96
CA LYS A 121 10.77 -3.97 6.33
C LYS A 121 10.70 -4.11 4.80
N ARG A 122 9.80 -4.95 4.27
CA ARG A 122 9.67 -5.15 2.82
C ARG A 122 9.00 -3.95 2.15
N PHE A 123 7.95 -3.39 2.75
CA PHE A 123 7.33 -2.17 2.23
C PHE A 123 8.21 -0.92 2.41
N ALA A 124 8.95 -0.82 3.52
CA ALA A 124 9.94 0.23 3.71
C ALA A 124 11.00 0.24 2.60
N ARG A 125 11.44 -0.94 2.13
CA ARG A 125 12.36 -1.05 0.97
C ARG A 125 11.78 -0.52 -0.33
N VAL A 126 10.46 -0.61 -0.55
CA VAL A 126 9.82 -0.01 -1.74
C VAL A 126 9.86 1.53 -1.63
N VAL A 127 9.58 2.05 -0.43
CA VAL A 127 9.66 3.51 -0.14
C VAL A 127 11.10 4.02 -0.24
N GLU A 128 12.10 3.26 0.21
CA GLU A 128 13.51 3.60 0.04
C GLU A 128 13.96 3.49 -1.42
N PHE A 129 13.50 2.47 -2.14
CA PHE A 129 13.81 2.29 -3.55
C PHE A 129 13.35 3.50 -4.37
N THR A 130 12.13 3.98 -4.12
CA THR A 130 11.60 5.18 -4.78
C THR A 130 12.42 6.43 -4.44
N ARG A 131 12.82 6.63 -3.19
CA ARG A 131 13.73 7.72 -2.79
C ARG A 131 15.09 7.68 -3.51
N ASN A 132 15.68 6.50 -3.64
CA ASN A 132 17.07 6.36 -4.03
C ASN A 132 17.30 6.21 -5.55
N ASN A 133 16.27 5.93 -6.35
CA ASN A 133 16.43 5.58 -7.77
C ASN A 133 15.86 6.62 -8.74
N LYS A 134 16.23 7.90 -8.57
CA LYS A 134 15.85 9.01 -9.46
C LYS A 134 14.36 9.33 -9.64
N PHE A 135 13.43 8.61 -9.01
CA PHE A 135 12.02 9.04 -8.99
C PHE A 135 11.85 10.41 -8.33
N CYS A 136 12.73 10.74 -7.39
CA CYS A 136 12.71 11.97 -6.60
C CYS A 136 13.80 12.96 -7.05
N GLN A 137 14.26 12.89 -8.32
CA GLN A 137 15.02 14.01 -8.88
C GLN A 137 14.01 15.13 -9.15
N GLU A 138 14.00 16.10 -8.25
CA GLU A 138 13.33 17.40 -8.42
C GLU A 138 14.00 18.22 -9.53
#